data_AF-A0A0W7YH85-F1
#
_entry.id   AF-A0A0W7YH85-F1
#
_cell.length_a   1.000
_cell.length_b   1.000
_cell.length_c   1.000
_cell.angle_alpha   90.00
_cell.angle_beta   90.00
_cell.angle_gamma   90.00
#
_symmetry.space_group_name_H-M   'P 1'
#
loop_
_entity.id
_entity.type
_entity.pdbx_description
1 polymer ?
#
loop_
_entity_poly.entity_id
_entity_poly.type
_entity_poly.pdbx_seq_one_letter_code
_entity_poly.pdbx_strand_id
1 'polypeptide(L)'
;MTKLHIKHILPYFFMLPALLIGTIAMIFYGVDISIWIQNIFIWMLGVCFCYVILNKTPLIELHKNPLLVTSILTILLILPFWFNGLEGVHRWVTLGPFNFYMASIILPMLIVYLWRLSKSNYLPYVIGFMILIGGILLLQPDAGQITAFACASTIIYGEL
;
A
#
# COMPACT_ATOMS: atom_id res chain seq x y z
N MET A 1 20.32 -2.37 -24.25
CA MET A 1 20.13 -1.19 -23.40
C MET A 1 18.71 -0.67 -23.62
N THR A 2 17.79 -1.07 -22.76
CA THR A 2 16.37 -0.69 -22.81
C THR A 2 16.24 0.83 -22.64
N LYS A 3 15.60 1.51 -23.60
CA LYS A 3 15.27 2.93 -23.50
C LYS A 3 14.31 3.11 -22.34
N LEU A 4 14.85 3.55 -21.21
CA LEU A 4 14.09 3.99 -20.05
C LEU A 4 13.21 5.17 -20.48
N HIS A 5 11.91 4.95 -20.64
CA HIS A 5 10.99 6.07 -20.81
C HIS A 5 10.94 6.82 -19.48
N ILE A 6 11.69 7.92 -19.37
CA ILE A 6 11.75 8.87 -18.23
C ILE A 6 10.37 9.14 -17.61
N LYS A 7 9.31 9.08 -18.42
CA LYS A 7 7.90 9.17 -18.01
C LYS A 7 7.51 8.22 -16.87
N HIS A 8 8.11 7.04 -16.75
CA HIS A 8 7.76 6.06 -15.71
C HIS A 8 8.33 6.38 -14.33
N ILE A 9 9.40 7.18 -14.26
CA ILE A 9 10.05 7.58 -13.00
C ILE A 9 9.56 8.96 -12.55
N LEU A 10 9.04 9.77 -13.47
CA LEU A 10 8.51 11.09 -13.21
C LEU A 10 7.52 11.15 -12.01
N PRO A 11 6.62 10.17 -11.78
CA PRO A 11 5.73 10.18 -10.62
C PRO A 11 6.46 10.25 -9.26
N TYR A 12 7.66 9.67 -9.16
CA TYR A 12 8.45 9.72 -7.93
C TYR A 12 9.06 11.09 -7.65
N PHE A 13 9.35 11.86 -8.70
CA PHE A 13 9.82 13.24 -8.55
C PHE A 13 8.70 14.15 -8.04
N PHE A 14 7.42 13.83 -8.28
CA PHE A 14 6.30 14.57 -7.68
C PHE A 14 6.20 14.39 -6.17
N MET A 15 6.88 13.42 -5.57
CA MET A 15 6.95 13.28 -4.11
C MET A 15 7.94 14.27 -3.47
N LEU A 16 8.87 14.85 -4.23
CA LEU A 16 9.91 15.73 -3.69
C LEU A 16 9.37 16.97 -2.96
N PRO A 17 8.39 17.72 -3.48
CA PRO A 17 7.85 18.87 -2.75
C PRO A 17 7.31 18.48 -1.38
N ALA A 18 6.56 17.38 -1.30
CA ALA A 18 6.00 16.89 -0.04
C ALA A 18 7.11 16.43 0.92
N LEU A 19 8.13 15.72 0.42
CA LEU A 19 9.29 15.29 1.22
C LEU A 19 10.06 16.49 1.78
N LEU A 20 10.32 17.50 0.95
CA LEU A 20 11.04 18.71 1.34
C LEU A 20 10.26 19.50 2.39
N ILE A 21 8.97 19.76 2.16
CA ILE A 21 8.12 20.47 3.12
C ILE A 21 8.03 19.71 4.44
N GLY A 22 7.84 18.39 4.40
CA GLY A 22 7.82 17.54 5.60
C GLY A 22 9.14 17.55 6.36
N THR A 23 10.27 17.50 5.66
CA THR A 23 11.62 17.58 6.24
C THR A 23 11.86 18.95 6.90
N ILE A 24 11.51 20.03 6.20
CA ILE A 24 11.61 21.40 6.74
C ILE A 24 10.77 21.53 8.01
N ALA A 25 9.52 21.03 8.00
CA ALA A 25 8.66 21.04 9.18
C ALA A 25 9.31 20.27 10.35
N MET A 26 9.81 19.04 10.12
CA MET A 26 10.49 18.26 11.16
C MET A 26 11.70 18.99 11.76
N ILE A 27 12.49 19.68 10.94
CA ILE A 27 13.62 20.51 11.42
C ILE A 27 13.12 21.65 12.30
N PHE A 28 12.08 22.38 11.89
CA PHE A 28 11.52 23.48 12.67
C PHE A 28 10.93 23.04 14.01
N TYR A 29 10.35 21.85 14.07
CA TYR A 29 9.79 21.28 15.31
C TYR A 29 10.83 20.52 16.15
N GLY A 30 12.11 20.54 15.78
CA GLY A 30 13.18 19.93 16.56
C GLY A 30 13.13 18.41 16.61
N VAL A 31 12.55 17.76 15.59
CA VAL A 31 12.51 16.29 15.49
C VAL A 31 13.93 15.76 15.29
N ASP A 32 14.24 14.64 15.94
CA ASP A 32 15.55 14.00 15.87
C ASP A 32 16.06 13.78 14.44
N ILE A 33 17.36 14.00 14.25
CA ILE A 33 18.02 13.89 12.95
C ILE A 33 17.88 12.50 12.31
N SER A 34 17.82 11.48 13.15
CA SER A 34 17.64 10.09 12.73
C SER A 34 16.32 9.88 11.97
N ILE A 35 15.25 10.57 12.34
CA ILE A 35 13.91 10.34 11.80
C ILE A 35 13.78 10.97 10.40
N TRP A 36 14.17 12.23 10.22
CA TRP A 36 14.02 12.86 8.91
C TRP A 36 15.02 12.35 7.88
N ILE A 37 16.23 11.93 8.29
CA ILE A 37 17.19 11.25 7.40
C ILE A 37 16.60 9.91 6.92
N GLN A 38 15.94 9.15 7.79
CA GLN A 38 15.27 7.90 7.39
C GLN A 38 14.23 8.15 6.29
N ASN A 39 13.44 9.23 6.36
CA ASN A 39 12.45 9.55 5.32
C ASN A 39 13.11 9.81 3.95
N ILE A 40 14.22 10.56 3.92
CA ILE A 40 14.98 10.80 2.68
C ILE A 40 15.56 9.49 2.16
N PHE A 41 16.14 8.66 3.03
CA PHE A 41 16.74 7.39 2.67
C PHE A 41 15.72 6.40 2.10
N ILE A 42 14.54 6.29 2.71
CA ILE A 42 13.43 5.43 2.23
C ILE A 42 12.92 5.93 0.87
N TRP A 43 12.82 7.24 0.64
CA TRP A 43 12.45 7.77 -0.67
C TRP A 43 13.46 7.37 -1.75
N MET A 44 14.77 7.50 -1.47
CA MET A 44 15.83 7.08 -2.39
C MET A 44 15.74 5.58 -2.71
N LEU A 45 15.55 4.74 -1.69
CA LEU A 45 15.35 3.30 -1.88
C LEU A 45 14.11 3.02 -2.75
N GLY A 46 12.99 3.71 -2.52
CA GLY A 46 11.78 3.59 -3.33
C GLY A 46 12.02 3.88 -4.81
N VAL A 47 12.75 4.96 -5.12
CA VAL A 47 13.14 5.30 -6.50
C VAL A 47 13.98 4.19 -7.13
N CYS A 48 14.98 3.67 -6.41
CA CYS A 48 15.81 2.55 -6.88
C CYS A 48 14.99 1.28 -7.11
N PHE A 49 14.12 0.90 -6.17
CA PHE A 49 13.25 -0.26 -6.29
C PHE A 49 12.34 -0.15 -7.52
N CYS A 50 11.71 1.01 -7.72
CA CYS A 50 10.86 1.20 -8.88
C CYS A 50 11.64 1.19 -10.19
N TYR A 51 12.83 1.79 -10.24
CA TYR A 51 13.71 1.70 -11.40
C TYR A 51 14.04 0.26 -11.75
N VAL A 52 14.37 -0.57 -10.76
CA VAL A 52 14.70 -1.99 -10.99
C VAL A 52 13.48 -2.77 -11.47
N ILE A 53 12.32 -2.60 -10.82
CA ILE A 53 11.08 -3.30 -11.19
C ILE A 53 10.68 -2.95 -12.63
N LEU A 54 10.61 -1.66 -12.96
CA LEU A 54 10.16 -1.20 -14.27
C LEU A 54 11.11 -1.59 -15.42
N ASN A 55 12.39 -1.81 -15.13
CA ASN A 55 13.37 -2.23 -16.13
C ASN A 55 13.50 -3.74 -16.31
N LYS A 56 13.32 -4.50 -15.22
CA LYS A 56 13.57 -5.95 -15.23
C LYS A 56 12.30 -6.78 -15.39
N THR A 57 11.14 -6.21 -15.05
CA THR A 57 9.88 -6.92 -15.19
C THR A 57 9.12 -6.36 -16.39
N PRO A 58 8.69 -7.20 -17.37
CA PRO A 58 7.55 -6.78 -18.19
C PRO A 58 6.43 -6.41 -17.22
N LEU A 59 5.70 -5.32 -17.50
CA LEU A 59 4.57 -4.85 -16.69
C LEU A 59 3.82 -6.06 -16.14
N ILE A 60 3.84 -6.22 -14.81
CA ILE A 60 3.44 -7.45 -14.10
C ILE A 60 2.20 -8.02 -14.77
N GLU A 61 2.33 -9.16 -15.45
CA GLU A 61 1.18 -9.88 -15.97
C GLU A 61 0.37 -10.32 -14.75
N LEU A 62 -0.77 -9.64 -14.55
CA LEU A 62 -1.63 -9.91 -13.41
C LEU A 62 -1.99 -11.40 -13.40
N HIS A 63 -1.77 -12.06 -12.27
CA HIS A 63 -1.98 -13.50 -12.14
C HIS A 63 -3.36 -13.93 -12.67
N LYS A 64 -3.42 -15.08 -13.35
CA LYS A 64 -4.64 -15.53 -14.04
C LYS A 64 -5.83 -15.77 -13.10
N ASN A 65 -5.56 -16.16 -11.85
CA ASN A 65 -6.60 -16.42 -10.85
C ASN A 65 -6.70 -15.25 -9.85
N PRO A 66 -7.57 -14.25 -10.09
CA PRO A 66 -7.70 -13.10 -9.21
C PRO A 66 -8.31 -13.46 -7.84
N LEU A 67 -9.09 -14.55 -7.75
CA LEU A 67 -9.70 -14.99 -6.50
C LEU A 67 -8.65 -15.52 -5.52
N LEU A 68 -7.73 -16.36 -6.00
CA LEU A 68 -6.62 -16.88 -5.20
C LEU A 68 -5.73 -15.75 -4.69
N VAL A 69 -5.36 -14.80 -5.55
CA VAL A 69 -4.51 -13.68 -5.13
C VAL A 69 -5.22 -12.78 -4.13
N THR A 70 -6.49 -12.45 -4.36
CA THR A 70 -7.29 -11.65 -3.41
C THR A 70 -7.33 -12.34 -2.04
N SER A 71 -7.55 -13.65 -2.01
CA SER A 71 -7.59 -14.44 -0.78
C SER A 71 -6.27 -14.38 -0.02
N ILE A 72 -5.14 -14.58 -0.71
CA ILE A 72 -3.80 -14.50 -0.11
C ILE A 72 -3.55 -13.09 0.45
N LEU A 73 -3.83 -12.04 -0.32
CA LEU A 73 -3.63 -10.67 0.13
C LEU A 73 -4.50 -10.32 1.34
N THR A 74 -5.76 -10.77 1.38
CA THR A 74 -6.64 -10.59 2.55
C THR A 74 -6.09 -11.31 3.77
N ILE A 75 -5.53 -12.52 3.62
CA ILE A 75 -4.88 -13.23 4.73
C ILE A 75 -3.65 -12.46 5.23
N LEU A 76 -2.84 -11.88 4.33
CA LEU A 76 -1.68 -11.07 4.73
C LEU A 76 -2.09 -9.82 5.53
N LEU A 77 -3.29 -9.26 5.34
CA LEU A 77 -3.77 -8.16 6.18
C LEU A 77 -3.98 -8.58 7.64
N ILE A 78 -4.07 -9.86 7.97
CA ILE A 78 -4.26 -10.33 9.35
C ILE A 78 -2.90 -10.43 10.09
N LEU A 79 -1.78 -10.49 9.37
CA LEU A 79 -0.44 -10.60 9.96
C LEU A 79 -0.14 -9.58 11.08
N PRO A 80 -0.49 -8.29 10.97
CA PRO A 80 -0.23 -7.31 12.02
C PRO A 80 -0.82 -7.65 13.40
N PHE A 81 -1.88 -8.47 13.49
CA PHE A 81 -2.45 -8.88 14.76
C PHE A 81 -1.53 -9.76 15.60
N TRP A 82 -0.53 -10.41 14.98
CA TRP A 82 0.49 -11.19 15.68
C TRP A 82 1.61 -10.34 16.27
N PHE A 83 1.62 -9.03 16.01
CA PHE A 83 2.64 -8.11 16.50
C PHE A 83 2.05 -7.18 17.56
N ASN A 84 2.92 -6.72 18.46
CA ASN A 84 2.53 -5.72 19.45
C ASN A 84 2.12 -4.44 18.73
N GLY A 85 0.85 -4.05 18.90
CA GLY A 85 0.35 -2.79 18.39
C GLY A 85 1.06 -1.61 19.05
N LEU A 86 1.28 -0.54 18.30
CA LEU A 86 1.69 0.74 18.88
C LEU A 86 0.43 1.50 19.25
N GLU A 87 0.30 1.91 20.51
CA GLU A 87 -0.85 2.68 21.02
C GLU A 87 -2.20 1.96 20.81
N GLY A 88 -2.21 0.62 20.87
CA GLY A 88 -3.41 -0.21 20.65
C GLY A 88 -3.77 -0.43 19.16
N VAL A 89 -2.95 0.07 18.23
CA VAL A 89 -3.15 -0.05 16.78
C VAL A 89 -2.24 -1.14 16.21
N HIS A 90 -2.84 -2.25 15.77
CA HIS A 90 -2.14 -3.41 15.19
C HIS A 90 -1.98 -3.23 13.67
N ARG A 91 -1.10 -2.30 13.27
CA ARG A 91 -0.86 -1.96 11.85
C ARG A 91 0.52 -2.37 11.31
N TRP A 92 1.49 -2.55 12.20
CA TRP A 92 2.89 -2.78 11.85
C TRP A 92 3.26 -4.24 11.98
N VAL A 93 4.00 -4.75 11.00
CA VAL A 93 4.76 -6.00 11.11
C VAL A 93 6.22 -5.62 11.33
N THR A 94 6.76 -5.97 12.49
CA THR A 94 8.14 -5.63 12.88
C THR A 94 9.07 -6.80 12.58
N LEU A 95 10.06 -6.58 11.73
CA LEU A 95 11.10 -7.54 11.38
C LEU A 95 12.46 -6.92 11.68
N GLY A 96 12.97 -7.17 12.89
CA GLY A 96 14.22 -6.57 13.36
C GLY A 96 14.13 -5.04 13.39
N PRO A 97 15.01 -4.29 12.69
CA PRO A 97 14.97 -2.83 12.67
C PRO A 97 13.91 -2.25 11.72
N PHE A 98 13.21 -3.09 10.95
CA PHE A 98 12.24 -2.65 9.96
C PHE A 98 10.81 -2.82 10.45
N ASN A 99 10.00 -1.77 10.29
CA ASN A 99 8.57 -1.80 10.55
C ASN A 99 7.82 -1.64 9.23
N PHE A 100 7.00 -2.63 8.88
CA PHE A 100 6.22 -2.63 7.65
C PHE A 100 4.76 -2.33 7.95
N TYR A 101 4.24 -1.27 7.36
CA TYR A 101 2.83 -0.93 7.45
C TYR A 101 2.03 -1.72 6.41
N MET A 102 1.54 -2.89 6.81
CA MET A 102 1.00 -3.88 5.88
C MET A 102 -0.18 -3.36 5.06
N ALA A 103 -1.10 -2.62 5.67
CA ALA A 103 -2.27 -2.08 4.99
C ALA A 103 -1.89 -1.17 3.82
N SER A 104 -0.92 -0.27 4.00
CA SER A 104 -0.45 0.65 2.95
C SER A 104 0.19 -0.07 1.75
N ILE A 105 0.72 -1.27 1.96
CA ILE A 105 1.35 -2.08 0.90
C ILE A 105 0.30 -2.95 0.20
N ILE A 106 -0.58 -3.60 0.97
CA ILE A 106 -1.49 -4.63 0.48
C ILE A 106 -2.76 -4.02 -0.14
N LEU A 107 -3.34 -2.97 0.45
CA LEU A 107 -4.63 -2.42 0.03
C LEU A 107 -4.64 -1.93 -1.43
N PRO A 108 -3.62 -1.22 -1.94
CA PRO A 108 -3.59 -0.84 -3.36
C PRO A 108 -3.66 -2.06 -4.29
N MET A 109 -3.00 -3.16 -3.93
CA MET A 109 -3.05 -4.41 -4.71
C MET A 109 -4.44 -5.07 -4.61
N LEU A 110 -5.02 -5.13 -3.41
CA LEU A 110 -6.36 -5.66 -3.20
C LEU A 110 -7.42 -4.92 -4.02
N ILE A 111 -7.36 -3.59 -4.08
CA ILE A 111 -8.29 -2.76 -4.87
C ILE A 111 -8.25 -3.17 -6.35
N VAL A 112 -7.05 -3.34 -6.93
CA VAL A 112 -6.90 -3.77 -8.34
C VAL A 112 -7.47 -5.16 -8.58
N TYR A 113 -7.23 -6.10 -7.67
CA TYR A 113 -7.73 -7.48 -7.82
C TYR A 113 -9.24 -7.60 -7.57
N LEU A 114 -9.80 -6.81 -6.64
CA LEU A 114 -11.24 -6.69 -6.41
C LEU A 114 -11.95 -6.14 -7.64
N TRP A 115 -11.40 -5.11 -8.27
CA TRP A 115 -11.90 -4.59 -9.54
C TRP A 115 -11.87 -5.64 -10.66
N ARG A 116 -10.80 -6.45 -10.75
CA ARG A 116 -10.75 -7.56 -11.73
C ARG A 116 -11.81 -8.63 -11.47
N LEU A 117 -12.03 -8.99 -10.21
CA LEU A 117 -13.09 -9.92 -9.82
C LEU A 117 -14.48 -9.38 -10.15
N SER A 118 -14.68 -8.07 -9.98
CA SER A 118 -15.93 -7.38 -10.27
C SER A 118 -16.32 -7.49 -11.74
N LYS A 119 -15.34 -7.37 -12.65
CA LYS A 119 -15.54 -7.56 -14.10
C LYS A 119 -15.73 -9.02 -14.54
N SER A 120 -15.51 -10.00 -13.66
CA SER A 120 -15.48 -11.43 -14.00
C SER A 120 -16.71 -12.21 -13.50
N ASN A 121 -17.85 -11.55 -13.25
CA ASN A 121 -19.10 -12.12 -12.72
C ASN A 121 -19.03 -12.73 -11.30
N TYR A 122 -18.01 -12.40 -10.50
CA TYR A 122 -17.88 -12.88 -9.11
C TYR A 122 -18.44 -11.89 -8.08
N LEU A 123 -19.54 -11.22 -8.40
CA LEU A 123 -20.10 -10.12 -7.60
C LEU A 123 -20.28 -10.44 -6.10
N PRO A 124 -20.86 -11.59 -5.72
CA PRO A 124 -21.04 -11.91 -4.30
C PRO A 124 -19.70 -12.03 -3.55
N TYR A 125 -18.66 -12.56 -4.20
CA TYR A 125 -17.34 -12.68 -3.60
C TYR A 125 -16.69 -11.32 -3.41
N VAL A 126 -16.85 -10.39 -4.35
CA VAL A 126 -16.33 -9.02 -4.23
C VAL A 126 -16.92 -8.32 -3.01
N ILE A 127 -18.24 -8.37 -2.85
CA ILE A 127 -18.94 -7.80 -1.69
C ILE A 127 -18.47 -8.47 -0.40
N GLY A 128 -18.38 -9.81 -0.39
CA GLY A 128 -17.88 -10.57 0.75
C GLY A 128 -16.46 -10.17 1.17
N PHE A 129 -15.54 -10.02 0.21
CA PHE A 129 -14.19 -9.53 0.47
C PHE A 129 -14.17 -8.09 0.96
N MET A 130 -14.97 -7.19 0.40
CA MET A 130 -15.04 -5.80 0.86
C MET A 130 -15.48 -5.70 2.32
N ILE A 131 -16.53 -6.44 2.70
CA ILE A 131 -17.01 -6.49 4.09
C ILE A 131 -15.93 -7.09 5.00
N LEU A 132 -15.31 -8.19 4.58
CA LEU A 132 -14.26 -8.87 5.36
C LEU A 132 -13.04 -7.96 5.58
N ILE A 133 -12.54 -7.32 4.51
CA ILE A 133 -11.40 -6.40 4.58
C ILE A 133 -11.75 -5.19 5.43
N GLY A 134 -12.94 -4.60 5.26
CA GLY A 134 -13.42 -3.51 6.10
C GLY A 134 -13.47 -3.90 7.58
N GLY A 135 -13.97 -5.10 7.90
CA GLY A 135 -13.97 -5.65 9.26
C GLY A 135 -12.57 -5.85 9.83
N ILE A 136 -11.62 -6.36 9.03
CA ILE A 136 -10.21 -6.50 9.44
C ILE A 136 -9.62 -5.12 9.76
N LEU A 137 -9.84 -4.11 8.92
CA LEU A 137 -9.31 -2.75 9.14
C LEU A 137 -9.96 -2.06 10.35
N LEU A 138 -11.25 -2.30 10.62
CA LEU A 138 -11.90 -1.85 11.87
C LEU A 138 -11.22 -2.44 13.10
N LEU A 139 -10.86 -3.72 13.05
CA LEU A 139 -10.19 -4.41 14.14
C LEU A 139 -8.72 -4.00 14.30
N GLN A 140 -8.09 -3.43 13.27
CA GLN A 140 -6.73 -2.84 13.33
C GLN A 140 -6.66 -1.45 13.98
N PRO A 141 -7.74 -1.00 14.63
CA PRO A 141 -8.27 0.37 14.64
C PRO A 141 -7.49 1.42 13.80
N ASP A 142 -7.52 1.30 12.46
CA ASP A 142 -6.90 2.27 11.56
C ASP A 142 -7.95 3.07 10.76
N ALA A 143 -8.38 4.20 11.33
CA ALA A 143 -9.41 5.06 10.75
C ALA A 143 -9.01 5.62 9.36
N GLY A 144 -7.71 5.84 9.13
CA GLY A 144 -7.23 6.35 7.84
C GLY A 144 -7.39 5.32 6.73
N GLN A 145 -6.94 4.09 6.97
CA GLN A 145 -6.99 3.03 5.98
C GLN A 145 -8.41 2.56 5.68
N ILE A 146 -9.26 2.43 6.70
CA ILE A 146 -10.64 2.02 6.47
C ILE A 146 -11.40 3.06 5.65
N THR A 147 -11.19 4.35 5.91
CA THR A 147 -11.85 5.43 5.17
C THR A 147 -11.37 5.43 3.72
N ALA A 148 -10.06 5.31 3.49
CA ALA A 148 -9.50 5.22 2.15
C ALA A 148 -10.04 3.99 1.38
N PHE A 149 -10.11 2.84 2.04
CA PHE A 149 -10.64 1.62 1.46
C PHE A 149 -12.14 1.70 1.17
N ALA A 150 -12.93 2.33 2.04
CA ALA A 150 -14.36 2.56 1.82
C ALA A 150 -14.59 3.43 0.59
N CYS A 151 -13.87 4.54 0.45
CA CYS A 151 -13.92 5.39 -0.74
C CYS A 151 -13.56 4.61 -2.02
N ALA A 152 -12.47 3.83 -2.00
CA ALA A 152 -12.10 2.99 -3.15
C ALA A 152 -13.18 1.94 -3.48
N SER A 153 -13.79 1.34 -2.46
CA SER A 153 -14.85 0.34 -2.62
C SER A 153 -16.11 0.94 -3.26
N THR A 154 -16.47 2.18 -2.94
CA THR A 154 -17.61 2.87 -3.61
C THR A 154 -17.38 3.08 -5.10
N ILE A 155 -16.13 3.34 -5.52
CA ILE A 155 -15.79 3.48 -6.94
C ILE A 155 -15.94 2.13 -7.64
N ILE A 156 -15.40 1.07 -7.05
CA ILE A 156 -15.55 -0.29 -7.61
C ILE A 156 -17.03 -0.66 -7.70
N TYR A 157 -17.83 -0.31 -6.69
CA TYR A 157 -19.26 -0.62 -6.68
C TYR A 157 -20.05 0.16 -7.74
N GLY A 158 -19.68 1.43 -7.99
CA GLY A 158 -20.30 2.24 -9.05
C GLY A 158 -19.99 1.77 -10.48
N GLU A 159 -19.01 0.88 -10.65
CA GLU A 159 -18.64 0.27 -11.94
C GLU A 159 -19.23 -1.14 -12.16
N LEU A 160 -20.04 -1.64 -11.22
CA LEU A 160 -20.78 -2.91 -11.30
C LEU A 160 -22.07 -2.74 -12.09
#